data_AF-F1YQC8-F1
#
_entry.id   AF-F1YQC8-F1
#
_cell.length_a   1.000
_cell.length_b   1.000
_cell.length_c   1.000
_cell.angle_alpha   90.00
_cell.angle_beta   90.00
_cell.angle_gamma   90.00
#
_symmetry.space_group_name_H-M   'P 1'
#
loop_
_entity.id
_entity.type
_entity.pdbx_description
1 polymer ?
#
loop_
_entity_poly.entity_id
_entity_poly.type
_entity_poly.pdbx_seq_one_letter_code
_entity_poly.pdbx_strand_id
1 'polypeptide(L)'
;MNNARPEHHKLAGLEVKTSNLCSEITLPTGIDHHGKARTAVCCLSSLNLETWDEWKDNPQFIEDVMLFLDNVLQDFIDRAPEDMHRAKYAAMRERSVGLGVMGFHTFLQSRNVPFESVIAKVWNRKIFKHIREQADAASRKLAELRGPCPDAEEYGVMERFSNKMAIAPTASISIIAGNASPGIEPIAANVFLQKTLSGSFTVRNRHLQKLLEEKGQDTPEVWSSITTSKGSVQHLDFLTQQEKDVFKTAFELDQRWIVEHAADRQPFICQAQSVNLFLPADVHKRDLHQIHYMAWKKGLKSLYYCRSLSIQRADTVSNVLAKNDVMNVDSSQASSGSASSGNDYEECLACQ
;
A
#
# COMPACT_ATOMS: atom_id res chain seq x y z
N MET A 1 -15.27 11.15 4.82
CA MET A 1 -15.56 10.80 3.41
C MET A 1 -16.26 11.97 2.69
N ASN A 2 -17.59 12.13 2.79
CA ASN A 2 -18.34 13.15 2.03
C ASN A 2 -17.88 14.60 2.23
N ASN A 3 -17.45 15.01 3.43
CA ASN A 3 -16.96 16.39 3.67
C ASN A 3 -15.73 16.76 2.82
N ALA A 4 -14.94 15.77 2.40
CA ALA A 4 -13.68 15.96 1.67
C ALA A 4 -13.80 15.69 0.17
N ARG A 5 -15.02 15.48 -0.34
CA ARG A 5 -15.26 15.26 -1.77
C ARG A 5 -15.00 16.54 -2.57
N PRO A 6 -14.68 16.45 -3.88
CA PRO A 6 -14.45 17.61 -4.72
C PRO A 6 -15.64 18.59 -4.71
N GLU A 7 -15.37 19.88 -4.91
CA GLU A 7 -16.40 20.92 -4.75
C GLU A 7 -17.54 20.78 -5.77
N HIS A 8 -17.23 20.47 -7.03
CA HIS A 8 -18.24 20.20 -8.05
C HIS A 8 -19.11 18.98 -7.71
N HIS A 9 -18.56 17.95 -7.04
CA HIS A 9 -19.37 16.84 -6.51
C HIS A 9 -20.25 17.28 -5.33
N LYS A 10 -19.84 18.27 -4.53
CA LYS A 10 -20.72 18.86 -3.50
C LYS A 10 -21.90 19.59 -4.13
N LEU A 11 -21.61 20.48 -5.08
CA LEU A 11 -22.61 21.26 -5.82
C LEU A 11 -23.60 20.35 -6.57
N ALA A 12 -23.11 19.26 -7.16
CA ALA A 12 -23.93 18.26 -7.85
C ALA A 12 -24.75 17.33 -6.92
N GLY A 13 -24.57 17.42 -5.59
CA GLY A 13 -25.22 16.48 -4.67
C GLY A 13 -24.72 15.03 -4.78
N LEU A 14 -23.56 14.80 -5.39
CA LEU A 14 -22.99 13.47 -5.57
C LEU A 14 -22.40 12.93 -4.27
N GLU A 15 -23.06 11.95 -3.67
CA GLU A 15 -22.64 11.37 -2.39
C GLU A 15 -21.86 10.05 -2.54
N VAL A 16 -20.82 9.91 -1.72
CA VAL A 16 -20.09 8.64 -1.53
C VAL A 16 -20.83 7.82 -0.49
N LYS A 17 -21.36 6.67 -0.89
CA LYS A 17 -22.13 5.78 -0.01
C LYS A 17 -21.28 4.66 0.58
N THR A 18 -20.32 4.16 -0.20
CA THR A 18 -19.42 3.06 0.18
C THR A 18 -18.03 3.30 -0.41
N SER A 19 -17.05 2.57 0.10
CA SER A 19 -15.73 2.42 -0.54
C SER A 19 -15.74 1.21 -1.49
N ASN A 20 -14.62 0.95 -2.17
CA ASN A 20 -14.34 -0.31 -2.87
C ASN A 20 -13.82 -1.42 -1.93
N LEU A 21 -13.48 -2.58 -2.52
CA LEU A 21 -12.92 -3.76 -1.85
C LEU A 21 -11.71 -3.46 -0.96
N CYS A 22 -10.82 -2.57 -1.40
CA CYS A 22 -9.57 -2.28 -0.70
C CYS A 22 -9.63 -1.01 0.18
N SER A 23 -10.80 -0.39 0.32
CA SER A 23 -11.10 0.77 1.18
C SER A 23 -10.41 2.11 0.83
N GLU A 24 -9.82 2.25 -0.36
CA GLU A 24 -9.12 3.46 -0.82
C GLU A 24 -9.91 4.33 -1.80
N ILE A 25 -10.93 3.79 -2.45
CA ILE A 25 -11.70 4.49 -3.49
C ILE A 25 -12.99 5.07 -2.92
N THR A 26 -13.20 6.37 -3.11
CA THR A 26 -14.29 7.12 -2.47
C THR A 26 -15.11 7.87 -3.52
N LEU A 27 -15.66 7.12 -4.47
CA LEU A 27 -16.37 7.66 -5.63
C LEU A 27 -17.89 7.51 -5.48
N PRO A 28 -18.69 8.43 -6.05
CA PRO A 28 -20.14 8.39 -5.93
C PRO A 28 -20.77 7.22 -6.71
N THR A 29 -21.81 6.61 -6.15
CA THR A 29 -22.55 5.50 -6.78
C THR A 29 -24.07 5.66 -6.61
N GLY A 30 -24.83 5.04 -7.52
CA GLY A 30 -26.28 5.14 -7.56
C GLY A 30 -26.79 6.18 -8.56
N ILE A 31 -28.03 6.63 -8.40
CA ILE A 31 -28.64 7.62 -9.30
C ILE A 31 -28.04 9.01 -9.03
N ASP A 32 -27.60 9.70 -10.09
CA ASP A 32 -27.09 11.07 -10.02
C ASP A 32 -28.17 12.14 -10.28
N HIS A 33 -27.76 13.41 -10.27
CA HIS A 33 -28.65 14.56 -10.52
C HIS A 33 -29.25 14.59 -11.94
N HIS A 34 -28.72 13.78 -12.86
CA HIS A 34 -29.24 13.59 -14.22
C HIS A 34 -30.20 12.40 -14.34
N GLY A 35 -30.52 11.72 -13.23
CA GLY A 35 -31.36 10.52 -13.22
C GLY A 35 -30.66 9.28 -13.79
N LYS A 36 -29.33 9.30 -13.96
CA LYS A 36 -28.55 8.20 -14.52
C LYS A 36 -27.89 7.39 -13.42
N ALA A 37 -27.87 6.06 -13.60
CA ALA A 37 -27.27 5.16 -12.64
C ALA A 37 -25.75 5.07 -12.84
N ARG A 38 -24.98 5.42 -11.81
CA ARG A 38 -23.53 5.33 -11.76
C ARG A 38 -23.05 4.05 -11.07
N THR A 39 -22.00 3.48 -11.62
CA THR A 39 -21.15 2.47 -10.97
C THR A 39 -19.71 3.00 -11.03
N ALA A 40 -19.09 3.20 -9.88
CA ALA A 40 -17.75 3.80 -9.81
C ALA A 40 -16.70 2.90 -10.48
N VAL A 41 -15.78 3.53 -11.21
CA VAL A 41 -14.60 2.90 -11.83
C VAL A 41 -13.39 3.76 -11.51
N CYS A 42 -12.25 3.13 -11.29
CA CYS A 42 -10.99 3.85 -11.12
C CYS A 42 -9.84 3.07 -11.77
N CYS A 43 -8.98 3.80 -12.47
CA CYS A 43 -7.71 3.27 -12.98
C CYS A 43 -6.59 3.64 -12.00
N LEU A 44 -5.73 2.67 -11.67
CA LEU A 44 -4.72 2.80 -10.63
C LEU A 44 -3.32 2.64 -11.20
N SER A 45 -2.39 3.44 -10.67
CA SER A 45 -0.94 3.26 -10.84
C SER A 45 -0.25 3.78 -9.58
N SER A 46 0.96 3.33 -9.29
CA SER A 46 1.67 3.68 -8.06
C SER A 46 3.10 4.12 -8.33
N LEU A 47 3.48 5.27 -7.76
CA LEU A 47 4.86 5.76 -7.81
C LEU A 47 5.73 4.96 -6.83
N ASN A 48 6.93 4.53 -7.25
CA ASN A 48 7.88 3.91 -6.34
C ASN A 48 8.63 4.99 -5.55
N LEU A 49 8.39 5.06 -4.24
CA LEU A 49 9.07 6.02 -3.37
C LEU A 49 10.51 5.64 -3.10
N GLU A 50 10.91 4.38 -3.25
CA GLU A 50 12.32 4.00 -3.07
C GLU A 50 13.24 4.79 -4.02
N THR A 51 12.79 4.99 -5.26
CA THR A 51 13.50 5.75 -6.30
C THR A 51 13.14 7.24 -6.31
N TRP A 52 12.60 7.77 -5.20
CA TRP A 52 12.17 9.17 -5.06
C TRP A 52 13.16 10.20 -5.61
N ASP A 53 14.46 10.05 -5.32
CA ASP A 53 15.47 11.02 -5.76
C ASP A 53 15.73 10.98 -7.27
N GLU A 54 15.35 9.91 -7.97
CA GLU A 54 15.49 9.78 -9.42
C GLU A 54 14.43 10.58 -10.18
N TRP A 55 13.23 10.74 -9.60
CA TRP A 55 12.08 11.30 -10.33
C TRP A 55 11.49 12.58 -9.74
N LYS A 56 11.72 12.89 -8.45
CA LYS A 56 11.09 14.05 -7.77
C LYS A 56 11.33 15.40 -8.45
N ASP A 57 12.47 15.57 -9.13
CA ASP A 57 12.84 16.83 -9.79
C ASP A 57 12.49 16.82 -11.28
N ASN A 58 11.98 15.70 -11.81
CA ASN A 58 11.54 15.62 -13.20
C ASN A 58 10.11 16.21 -13.29
N PRO A 59 9.94 17.39 -13.92
CA PRO A 59 8.64 18.05 -13.99
C PRO A 59 7.62 17.29 -14.84
N GLN A 60 8.06 16.40 -15.72
CA GLN A 60 7.18 15.62 -16.61
C GLN A 60 6.76 14.28 -16.00
N PHE A 61 7.47 13.77 -14.98
CA PHE A 61 7.26 12.40 -14.52
C PHE A 61 5.83 12.11 -14.04
N ILE A 62 5.30 12.94 -13.13
CA ILE A 62 3.91 12.77 -12.66
C ILE A 62 2.90 13.16 -13.75
N GLU A 63 3.22 14.14 -14.60
CA GLU A 63 2.36 14.52 -15.73
C GLU A 63 2.14 13.34 -16.69
N ASP A 64 3.22 12.64 -17.07
CA ASP A 64 3.18 11.47 -17.95
C ASP A 64 2.40 10.32 -17.31
N VAL A 65 2.55 10.09 -16.00
CA VAL A 65 1.76 9.08 -15.28
C VAL A 65 0.27 9.43 -15.26
N MET A 66 -0.08 10.70 -15.05
CA MET A 66 -1.46 11.16 -15.09
C MET A 66 -2.06 11.08 -16.50
N LEU A 67 -1.28 11.40 -17.54
CA LEU A 67 -1.67 11.21 -18.94
C LEU A 67 -1.87 9.73 -19.26
N PHE A 68 -0.99 8.85 -18.79
CA PHE A 68 -1.14 7.40 -18.91
C PHE A 68 -2.44 6.92 -18.27
N LEU A 69 -2.75 7.36 -17.05
CA LEU A 69 -4.01 7.02 -16.37
C LEU A 69 -5.24 7.53 -17.15
N ASP A 70 -5.19 8.74 -17.72
CA ASP A 70 -6.27 9.26 -18.59
C ASP A 70 -6.46 8.40 -19.84
N ASN A 71 -5.36 7.94 -20.45
CA ASN A 71 -5.40 7.07 -21.63
C ASN A 71 -5.99 5.70 -21.29
N VAL A 72 -5.59 5.09 -20.17
CA VAL A 72 -6.17 3.81 -19.72
C VAL A 72 -7.66 3.96 -19.42
N LEU A 73 -8.06 5.07 -18.80
CA LEU A 73 -9.48 5.31 -18.53
C LEU A 73 -10.27 5.58 -19.81
N GLN A 74 -9.69 6.31 -20.76
CA GLN A 74 -10.29 6.52 -22.08
C GLN A 74 -10.50 5.19 -22.81
N ASP A 75 -9.51 4.32 -22.75
CA ASP A 75 -9.58 2.99 -23.34
C ASP A 75 -10.72 2.15 -22.79
N PHE A 76 -10.92 2.18 -21.47
CA PHE A 76 -12.08 1.58 -20.82
C PHE A 76 -13.39 2.20 -21.32
N ILE A 77 -13.49 3.53 -21.39
CA ILE A 77 -14.69 4.23 -21.86
C ILE A 77 -15.05 3.81 -23.30
N ASP A 78 -14.05 3.70 -24.18
CA ASP A 78 -14.27 3.39 -25.58
C ASP A 78 -14.69 1.93 -25.78
N ARG A 79 -14.07 1.00 -25.06
CA ARG A 79 -14.24 -0.44 -25.27
C ARG A 79 -15.17 -1.16 -24.29
N ALA A 80 -15.62 -0.51 -23.21
CA ALA A 80 -16.47 -1.17 -22.22
C ALA A 80 -17.75 -1.74 -22.87
N PRO A 81 -18.14 -2.99 -22.55
CA PRO A 81 -19.33 -3.63 -23.10
C PRO A 81 -20.60 -2.93 -22.60
N GLU A 82 -21.71 -3.11 -23.32
CA GLU A 82 -23.01 -2.50 -22.99
C GLU A 82 -23.52 -2.89 -21.59
N ASP A 83 -23.22 -4.10 -21.10
CA ASP A 83 -23.55 -4.53 -19.74
C ASP A 83 -22.89 -3.65 -18.66
N MET A 84 -21.80 -2.97 -19.01
CA MET A 84 -21.06 -2.02 -18.17
C MET A 84 -21.43 -0.55 -18.45
N HIS A 85 -22.53 -0.26 -19.14
CA HIS A 85 -22.92 1.12 -19.49
C HIS A 85 -22.96 2.09 -18.29
N ARG A 86 -23.36 1.63 -17.10
CA ARG A 86 -23.35 2.43 -15.85
C ARG A 86 -21.93 2.84 -15.42
N ALA A 87 -20.98 1.95 -15.63
CA ALA A 87 -19.58 2.12 -15.31
C ALA A 87 -18.89 3.02 -16.34
N LYS A 88 -19.17 2.78 -17.64
CA LYS A 88 -18.76 3.64 -18.75
C LYS A 88 -19.26 5.07 -18.58
N TYR A 89 -20.54 5.23 -18.22
CA TYR A 89 -21.15 6.53 -17.95
C TYR A 89 -20.45 7.26 -16.81
N ALA A 90 -20.29 6.61 -15.65
CA ALA A 90 -19.59 7.21 -14.51
C ALA A 90 -18.16 7.62 -14.91
N ALA A 91 -17.36 6.70 -15.46
CA ALA A 91 -15.99 6.95 -15.89
C ALA A 91 -15.87 8.14 -16.85
N MET A 92 -16.75 8.23 -17.84
CA MET A 92 -16.77 9.34 -18.81
C MET A 92 -17.07 10.68 -18.13
N ARG A 93 -18.03 10.70 -17.19
CA ARG A 93 -18.47 11.90 -16.49
C ARG A 93 -17.44 12.47 -15.52
N GLU A 94 -16.89 11.64 -14.65
CA GLU A 94 -16.02 12.11 -13.55
C GLU A 94 -14.53 11.99 -13.86
N ARG A 95 -14.17 11.08 -14.78
CA ARG A 95 -12.79 10.74 -15.12
C ARG A 95 -11.87 10.50 -13.92
N SER A 96 -12.39 9.94 -12.82
CA SER A 96 -11.60 9.74 -11.61
C SER A 96 -10.49 8.70 -11.81
N VAL A 97 -9.28 9.03 -11.36
CA VAL A 97 -8.11 8.14 -11.34
C VAL A 97 -7.52 8.02 -9.93
N GLY A 98 -6.69 7.01 -9.72
CA GLY A 98 -6.05 6.75 -8.43
C GLY A 98 -4.54 6.60 -8.59
N LEU A 99 -3.84 7.73 -8.57
CA LEU A 99 -2.40 7.77 -8.40
C LEU A 99 -2.05 7.46 -6.94
N GLY A 100 -1.41 6.32 -6.74
CA GLY A 100 -0.93 5.80 -5.47
C GLY A 100 0.58 5.90 -5.33
N VAL A 101 1.09 5.28 -4.27
CA VAL A 101 2.52 5.10 -4.03
C VAL A 101 2.80 3.70 -3.51
N MET A 102 4.02 3.24 -3.65
CA MET A 102 4.59 2.08 -2.97
C MET A 102 6.00 2.40 -2.46
N GLY A 103 6.60 1.53 -1.66
CA GLY A 103 7.99 1.66 -1.23
C GLY A 103 8.20 2.69 -0.10
N PHE A 104 7.15 3.09 0.63
CA PHE A 104 7.31 4.11 1.69
C PHE A 104 8.27 3.68 2.80
N HIS A 105 8.16 2.46 3.33
CA HIS A 105 9.06 2.00 4.38
C HIS A 105 10.47 1.74 3.85
N THR A 106 10.58 1.18 2.64
CA THR A 106 11.88 1.02 1.95
C THR A 106 12.57 2.37 1.72
N PHE A 107 11.83 3.41 1.34
CA PHE A 107 12.33 4.79 1.24
C PHE A 107 12.89 5.31 2.57
N LEU A 108 12.22 5.02 3.70
CA LEU A 108 12.69 5.41 5.02
C LEU A 108 13.95 4.62 5.43
N GLN A 109 13.97 3.30 5.20
CA GLN A 109 15.09 2.43 5.52
C GLN A 109 16.36 2.80 4.73
N SER A 110 16.24 3.11 3.43
CA SER A 110 17.36 3.58 2.62
C SER A 110 17.99 4.89 3.12
N ARG A 111 17.29 5.63 3.99
CA ARG A 111 17.76 6.89 4.60
C ARG A 111 18.06 6.76 6.09
N ASN A 112 18.09 5.54 6.61
CA ASN A 112 18.29 5.27 8.04
C ASN A 112 17.28 6.02 8.94
N VAL A 113 16.03 6.16 8.46
CA VAL A 113 14.94 6.85 9.17
C VAL A 113 13.98 5.83 9.78
N PRO A 114 13.80 5.80 11.11
CA PRO A 114 12.81 4.96 11.75
C PRO A 114 11.40 5.39 11.37
N PHE A 115 10.52 4.41 11.16
CA PHE A 115 9.11 4.67 10.89
C PHE A 115 8.45 5.49 12.02
N GLU A 116 8.83 5.23 13.27
CA GLU A 116 8.35 5.91 14.49
C GLU A 116 9.11 7.20 14.80
N SER A 117 9.29 8.07 13.81
CA SER A 117 10.08 9.29 13.97
C SER A 117 9.41 10.54 13.42
N VAL A 118 9.79 11.69 14.00
CA VAL A 118 9.40 13.01 13.48
C VAL A 118 9.92 13.21 12.05
N ILE A 119 11.12 12.71 11.75
CA ILE A 119 11.71 12.77 10.40
C ILE A 119 10.85 12.01 9.39
N ALA A 120 10.32 10.82 9.75
CA ALA A 120 9.38 10.10 8.90
C ALA A 120 8.10 10.91 8.63
N LYS A 121 7.56 11.64 9.63
CA LYS A 121 6.40 12.54 9.43
C LYS A 121 6.72 13.68 8.46
N VAL A 122 7.92 14.27 8.57
CA VAL A 122 8.37 15.34 7.65
C VAL A 122 8.45 14.83 6.22
N TRP A 123 9.08 13.66 6.01
CA TRP A 123 9.16 13.03 4.70
C TRP A 123 7.79 12.68 4.13
N ASN A 124 6.93 12.06 4.94
CA ASN A 124 5.56 11.73 4.58
C ASN A 124 4.84 12.97 4.03
N ARG A 125 4.81 14.08 4.80
CA ARG A 125 4.16 15.32 4.37
C ARG A 125 4.80 15.90 3.11
N LYS A 126 6.13 15.89 3.01
CA LYS A 126 6.86 16.42 1.84
C LYS A 126 6.51 15.65 0.57
N ILE A 127 6.54 14.33 0.62
CA ILE A 127 6.26 13.45 -0.53
C ILE A 127 4.81 13.64 -0.99
N PHE A 128 3.84 13.52 -0.08
CA PHE A 128 2.42 13.59 -0.46
C PHE A 128 1.99 14.99 -0.88
N LYS A 129 2.55 16.05 -0.28
CA LYS A 129 2.34 17.42 -0.76
C LYS A 129 2.86 17.59 -2.19
N HIS A 130 4.09 17.15 -2.45
CA HIS A 130 4.70 17.24 -3.78
C HIS A 130 3.89 16.48 -4.84
N ILE A 131 3.51 15.22 -4.58
CA ILE A 131 2.71 14.43 -5.52
C ILE A 131 1.37 15.10 -5.78
N ARG A 132 0.72 15.65 -4.73
CA ARG A 132 -0.57 16.32 -4.88
C ARG A 132 -0.47 17.58 -5.74
N GLU A 133 0.52 18.44 -5.49
CA GLU A 133 0.74 19.65 -6.27
C GLU A 133 0.95 19.33 -7.76
N GLN A 134 1.76 18.30 -8.05
CA GLN A 134 2.03 17.87 -9.42
C GLN A 134 0.82 17.20 -10.09
N ALA A 135 0.07 16.35 -9.38
CA ALA A 135 -1.13 15.72 -9.91
C ALA A 135 -2.24 16.74 -10.20
N ASP A 136 -2.38 17.77 -9.36
CA ASP A 136 -3.30 18.89 -9.60
C ASP A 136 -2.86 19.73 -10.81
N ALA A 137 -1.56 20.03 -10.96
CA ALA A 137 -1.04 20.74 -12.12
C ALA A 137 -1.25 19.96 -13.42
N ALA A 138 -0.94 18.66 -13.42
CA ALA A 138 -1.15 17.77 -14.55
C ALA A 138 -2.63 17.70 -14.95
N SER A 139 -3.55 17.63 -13.97
CA SER A 139 -4.98 17.58 -14.27
C SER A 139 -5.51 18.85 -14.93
N ARG A 140 -5.05 20.04 -14.52
CA ARG A 140 -5.40 21.31 -15.19
C ARG A 140 -4.82 21.37 -16.61
N LYS A 141 -3.56 21.01 -16.79
CA LYS A 141 -2.91 20.99 -18.10
C LYS A 141 -3.62 20.04 -19.08
N LEU A 142 -4.01 18.86 -18.60
CA LEU A 142 -4.78 17.91 -19.41
C LEU A 142 -6.20 18.41 -19.68
N ALA A 143 -6.79 19.21 -18.78
CA ALA A 143 -8.09 19.85 -19.02
C ALA A 143 -8.00 20.90 -20.13
N GLU A 144 -6.93 21.70 -20.16
CA GLU A 144 -6.67 22.63 -21.26
C GLU A 144 -6.47 21.91 -22.60
N LEU A 145 -5.76 20.77 -22.58
CA LEU A 145 -5.46 20.01 -23.80
C LEU A 145 -6.65 19.18 -24.33
N ARG A 146 -7.43 18.56 -23.44
CA ARG A 146 -8.44 17.54 -23.78
C ARG A 146 -9.86 17.88 -23.33
N GLY A 147 -10.05 19.06 -22.75
CA GLY A 147 -11.27 19.46 -22.06
C GLY A 147 -11.31 18.93 -20.61
N PRO A 148 -11.93 19.68 -19.67
CA PRO A 148 -12.25 19.19 -18.33
C PRO A 148 -13.17 17.96 -18.37
N CYS A 149 -13.26 17.21 -17.27
CA CYS A 149 -14.29 16.17 -17.20
C CYS A 149 -15.69 16.81 -17.15
N PRO A 150 -16.73 16.18 -17.72
CA PRO A 150 -18.08 16.74 -17.74
C PRO A 150 -18.65 17.13 -16.37
N ASP A 151 -18.36 16.34 -15.32
CA ASP A 151 -18.80 16.69 -13.96
C ASP A 151 -18.12 17.95 -13.42
N ALA A 152 -16.89 18.26 -13.83
CA ALA A 152 -16.20 19.48 -13.45
C ALA A 152 -16.66 20.67 -14.33
N GLU A 153 -16.79 20.44 -15.63
CA GLU A 153 -17.18 21.44 -16.64
C GLU A 153 -18.54 22.07 -16.34
N GLU A 154 -19.54 21.27 -15.96
CA GLU A 154 -20.89 21.75 -15.61
C GLU A 154 -20.92 22.79 -14.48
N TYR A 155 -19.89 22.80 -13.64
CA TYR A 155 -19.75 23.70 -12.51
C TYR A 155 -18.61 24.72 -12.70
N GLY A 156 -18.12 24.87 -13.93
CA GLY A 156 -17.07 25.84 -14.27
C GLY A 156 -15.68 25.50 -13.72
N VAL A 157 -15.42 24.23 -13.40
CA VAL A 157 -14.15 23.77 -12.85
C VAL A 157 -13.25 23.22 -13.95
N MET A 158 -12.05 23.80 -14.09
CA MET A 158 -11.06 23.42 -15.12
C MET A 158 -10.16 22.26 -14.64
N GLU A 159 -10.74 21.07 -14.48
CA GLU A 159 -10.01 19.87 -14.03
C GLU A 159 -10.33 18.68 -14.94
N ARG A 160 -9.30 17.95 -15.38
CA ARG A 160 -9.48 16.75 -16.20
C ARG A 160 -10.04 15.59 -15.40
N PHE A 161 -9.74 15.53 -14.11
CA PHE A 161 -10.11 14.42 -13.23
C PHE A 161 -10.83 14.96 -11.99
N SER A 162 -12.01 14.44 -11.68
CA SER A 162 -12.70 14.76 -10.43
C SER A 162 -11.89 14.32 -9.21
N ASN A 163 -11.23 13.16 -9.30
CA ASN A 163 -10.32 12.63 -8.28
C ASN A 163 -9.04 12.11 -8.93
N LYS A 164 -7.91 12.26 -8.24
CA LYS A 164 -6.56 12.07 -8.79
C LYS A 164 -5.72 11.06 -8.01
N MET A 165 -5.88 11.01 -6.68
CA MET A 165 -5.01 10.24 -5.79
C MET A 165 -5.81 9.29 -4.90
N ALA A 166 -5.36 8.04 -4.85
CA ALA A 166 -5.84 6.98 -3.95
C ALA A 166 -4.68 6.02 -3.67
N ILE A 167 -4.48 5.63 -2.41
CA ILE A 167 -3.36 4.74 -2.04
C ILE A 167 -3.89 3.32 -1.87
N ALA A 168 -3.82 2.54 -2.94
CA ALA A 168 -4.22 1.14 -2.96
C ALA A 168 -3.13 0.22 -2.37
N PRO A 169 -3.47 -1.03 -1.98
CA PRO A 169 -2.46 -2.03 -1.66
C PRO A 169 -1.67 -2.38 -2.92
N THR A 170 -0.34 -2.51 -2.79
CA THR A 170 0.55 -2.71 -3.95
C THR A 170 1.34 -4.02 -3.88
N ALA A 171 0.83 -5.04 -3.20
CA ALA A 171 1.57 -6.28 -2.88
C ALA A 171 2.26 -6.91 -4.09
N SER A 172 1.55 -7.11 -5.21
CA SER A 172 2.13 -7.74 -6.39
C SER A 172 3.11 -6.81 -7.14
N ILE A 173 2.77 -5.53 -7.30
CA ILE A 173 3.62 -4.60 -8.06
C ILE A 173 4.86 -4.16 -7.28
N SER A 174 4.83 -4.23 -5.94
CA SER A 174 6.00 -3.94 -5.12
C SER A 174 7.04 -5.06 -5.18
N ILE A 175 6.59 -6.31 -5.36
CA ILE A 175 7.46 -7.45 -5.70
C ILE A 175 8.13 -7.22 -7.06
N ILE A 176 7.34 -6.86 -8.09
CA ILE A 176 7.86 -6.56 -9.44
C ILE A 176 8.88 -5.42 -9.39
N ALA A 177 8.64 -4.41 -8.54
CA ALA A 177 9.55 -3.28 -8.31
C ALA A 177 10.70 -3.61 -7.35
N GLY A 178 11.24 -4.83 -7.41
CA GLY A 178 12.42 -5.24 -6.65
C GLY A 178 12.18 -5.50 -5.17
N ASN A 179 10.97 -5.95 -4.79
CA ASN A 179 10.57 -6.17 -3.39
C ASN A 179 10.62 -4.89 -2.53
N ALA A 180 10.16 -3.77 -3.09
CA ALA A 180 9.85 -2.58 -2.31
C ALA A 180 8.70 -2.86 -1.31
N SER A 181 8.62 -2.09 -0.23
CA SER A 181 7.54 -2.22 0.76
C SER A 181 6.17 -1.94 0.12
N PRO A 182 5.11 -2.68 0.44
CA PRO A 182 3.80 -2.47 -0.17
C PRO A 182 3.16 -1.15 0.28
N GLY A 183 2.71 -0.33 -0.66
CA GLY A 183 1.96 0.88 -0.41
C GLY A 183 2.68 1.85 0.52
N ILE A 184 1.95 2.23 1.58
CA ILE A 184 2.44 3.05 2.70
C ILE A 184 2.71 2.22 3.96
N GLU A 185 2.70 0.90 3.84
CA GLU A 185 2.73 -0.03 4.96
C GLU A 185 4.17 -0.30 5.42
N PRO A 186 4.36 -0.57 6.72
CA PRO A 186 5.62 -1.12 7.21
C PRO A 186 5.84 -2.53 6.67
N ILE A 187 7.09 -2.99 6.72
CA ILE A 187 7.48 -4.31 6.22
C ILE A 187 7.13 -5.32 7.31
N ALA A 188 6.42 -6.39 6.96
CA ALA A 188 5.95 -7.40 7.92
C ALA A 188 7.09 -8.22 8.54
N ALA A 189 8.17 -8.47 7.78
CA ALA A 189 9.34 -9.23 8.23
C ALA A 189 10.58 -8.85 7.41
N ASN A 190 11.76 -8.76 8.03
CA ASN A 190 13.00 -8.47 7.29
C ASN A 190 13.54 -9.67 6.48
N VAL A 191 13.04 -10.88 6.76
CA VAL A 191 13.23 -12.08 5.94
C VAL A 191 11.91 -12.80 5.84
N PHE A 192 11.51 -13.17 4.63
CA PHE A 192 10.29 -13.95 4.41
C PHE A 192 10.44 -14.90 3.22
N LEU A 193 9.58 -15.91 3.19
CA LEU A 193 9.49 -16.84 2.08
C LEU A 193 8.48 -16.33 1.04
N GLN A 194 8.96 -16.11 -0.17
CA GLN A 194 8.12 -15.78 -1.31
C GLN A 194 7.84 -17.05 -2.12
N LYS A 195 6.59 -17.52 -2.08
CA LYS A 195 6.11 -18.59 -2.96
C LYS A 195 5.87 -18.02 -4.35
N THR A 196 6.42 -18.66 -5.37
CA THR A 196 6.17 -18.39 -6.80
C THR A 196 5.78 -19.69 -7.50
N LEU A 197 5.33 -19.61 -8.75
CA LEU A 197 5.00 -20.80 -9.55
C LEU A 197 6.19 -21.76 -9.71
N SER A 198 7.42 -21.26 -9.67
CA SER A 198 8.66 -22.04 -9.85
C SER A 198 9.30 -22.52 -8.54
N GLY A 199 8.71 -22.21 -7.38
CA GLY A 199 9.24 -22.60 -6.08
C GLY A 199 9.11 -21.53 -5.01
N SER A 200 9.61 -21.83 -3.81
CA SER A 200 9.67 -20.89 -2.69
C SER A 200 11.08 -20.33 -2.55
N PHE A 201 11.21 -19.01 -2.54
CA PHE A 201 12.48 -18.31 -2.45
C PHE A 201 12.54 -17.45 -1.19
N THR A 202 13.66 -17.48 -0.48
CA THR A 202 13.90 -16.60 0.67
C THR A 202 14.22 -15.21 0.16
N VAL A 203 13.42 -14.23 0.56
CA VAL A 203 13.63 -12.81 0.27
C VAL A 203 14.15 -12.13 1.53
N ARG A 204 15.28 -11.42 1.39
CA ARG A 204 15.92 -10.65 2.45
C ARG A 204 15.69 -9.16 2.21
N ASN A 205 15.53 -8.40 3.29
CA ASN A 205 15.49 -6.94 3.22
C ASN A 205 16.84 -6.42 2.72
N ARG A 206 16.84 -5.80 1.53
CA ARG A 206 18.05 -5.31 0.84
C ARG A 206 18.82 -4.27 1.66
N HIS A 207 18.12 -3.37 2.34
CA HIS A 207 18.77 -2.32 3.15
C HIS A 207 19.34 -2.89 4.44
N LEU A 208 18.68 -3.88 5.04
CA LEU A 208 19.23 -4.60 6.18
C LEU A 208 20.47 -5.40 5.77
N GLN A 209 20.41 -6.10 4.63
CA GLN A 209 21.56 -6.86 4.12
C GLN A 209 22.78 -5.96 3.96
N LYS A 210 22.61 -4.81 3.30
CA LYS A 210 23.70 -3.82 3.17
C LYS A 210 24.26 -3.38 4.52
N LEU A 211 23.40 -3.14 5.53
CA LEU A 211 23.85 -2.79 6.88
C LEU A 211 24.64 -3.93 7.54
N LEU A 212 24.19 -5.18 7.38
CA LEU A 212 24.88 -6.34 7.92
C LEU A 212 26.24 -6.55 7.24
N GLU A 213 26.33 -6.34 5.93
CA GLU A 213 27.58 -6.36 5.16
C GLU A 213 28.56 -5.31 5.69
N GLU A 214 28.12 -4.07 5.90
CA GLU A 214 28.93 -2.98 6.45
C GLU A 214 29.48 -3.29 7.86
N LYS A 215 28.77 -4.10 8.64
CA LYS A 215 29.20 -4.55 9.98
C LYS A 215 29.97 -5.86 9.98
N GLY A 216 30.17 -6.51 8.83
CA GLY A 216 30.76 -7.84 8.74
C GLY A 216 29.90 -8.93 9.38
N GLN A 217 28.59 -8.73 9.45
CA GLN A 217 27.58 -9.62 10.06
C GLN A 217 26.60 -10.19 9.04
N ASP A 218 26.88 -10.05 7.73
CA ASP A 218 26.11 -10.70 6.66
C ASP A 218 26.46 -12.20 6.57
N THR A 219 26.12 -12.96 7.61
CA THR A 219 26.44 -14.39 7.71
C THR A 219 25.17 -15.26 7.68
N PRO A 220 25.26 -16.52 7.21
CA PRO A 220 24.14 -17.45 7.26
C PRO A 220 23.54 -17.62 8.66
N GLU A 221 24.37 -17.58 9.70
CA GLU A 221 23.96 -17.72 11.10
C GLU A 221 23.10 -16.54 11.56
N VAL A 222 23.49 -15.31 11.20
CA VAL A 222 22.71 -14.10 11.52
C VAL A 222 21.36 -14.13 10.80
N TRP A 223 21.34 -14.52 9.51
CA TRP A 223 20.07 -14.64 8.78
C TRP A 223 19.17 -15.77 9.30
N SER A 224 19.75 -16.90 9.73
CA SER A 224 19.00 -17.96 10.40
C SER A 224 18.42 -17.47 11.73
N SER A 225 19.18 -16.70 12.50
CA SER A 225 18.71 -16.05 13.73
C SER A 225 17.56 -15.06 13.49
N ILE A 226 17.64 -14.24 12.43
CA ILE A 226 16.55 -13.34 12.03
C ILE A 226 15.31 -14.15 11.62
N THR A 227 15.49 -15.23 10.86
CA THR A 227 14.40 -16.09 10.39
C THR A 227 13.66 -16.77 11.55
N THR A 228 14.41 -17.34 12.50
CA THR A 228 13.84 -17.97 13.72
C THR A 228 13.16 -16.94 14.62
N SER A 229 13.61 -15.69 14.59
CA SER A 229 12.99 -14.54 15.25
C SER A 229 11.90 -13.87 14.40
N LYS A 230 11.30 -14.60 13.44
CA LYS A 230 10.16 -14.15 12.60
C LYS A 230 10.45 -12.87 11.80
N GLY A 231 11.70 -12.68 11.40
CA GLY A 231 12.15 -11.50 10.64
C GLY A 231 12.50 -10.29 11.50
N SER A 232 12.47 -10.41 12.83
CA SER A 232 12.93 -9.36 13.75
C SER A 232 14.45 -9.26 13.79
N VAL A 233 14.94 -8.06 14.09
CA VAL A 233 16.36 -7.78 14.38
C VAL A 233 16.58 -7.23 15.78
N GLN A 234 15.53 -7.15 16.61
CA GLN A 234 15.61 -6.47 17.91
C GLN A 234 16.55 -7.20 18.89
N HIS A 235 16.73 -8.51 18.71
CA HIS A 235 17.62 -9.37 19.51
C HIS A 235 19.10 -9.31 19.12
N LEU A 236 19.45 -8.63 18.02
CA LEU A 236 20.84 -8.57 17.56
C LEU A 236 21.65 -7.52 18.34
N ASP A 237 22.56 -7.94 19.21
CA ASP A 237 23.28 -7.05 20.14
C ASP A 237 24.30 -6.11 19.47
N PHE A 238 24.79 -6.48 18.27
CA PHE A 238 25.73 -5.65 17.50
C PHE A 238 25.04 -4.49 16.75
N LEU A 239 23.70 -4.46 16.72
CA LEU A 239 22.94 -3.34 16.16
C LEU A 239 22.70 -2.27 17.24
N THR A 240 22.89 -1.02 16.85
CA THR A 240 22.52 0.13 17.67
C THR A 240 20.99 0.24 17.78
N GLN A 241 20.50 0.96 18.80
CA GLN A 241 19.06 1.18 18.96
C GLN A 241 18.43 1.85 17.73
N GLN A 242 19.12 2.82 17.13
CA GLN A 242 18.68 3.49 15.90
C GLN A 242 18.49 2.50 14.75
N GLU A 243 19.47 1.61 14.52
CA GLU A 243 19.39 0.60 13.47
C GLU A 243 18.23 -0.39 13.74
N LYS A 244 18.08 -0.81 15.00
CA LYS A 244 16.92 -1.63 15.42
C LYS A 244 15.59 -0.93 15.15
N ASP A 245 15.49 0.37 15.44
CA ASP A 245 14.27 1.16 15.21
C ASP A 245 13.95 1.35 13.71
N VAL A 246 14.96 1.41 12.84
CA VAL A 246 14.79 1.47 11.37
C VAL A 246 14.22 0.19 10.80
N PHE A 247 14.61 -0.95 11.36
CA PHE A 247 14.23 -2.28 10.86
C PHE A 247 13.17 -2.98 11.73
N LYS A 248 12.43 -2.22 12.54
CA LYS A 248 11.22 -2.72 13.20
C LYS A 248 10.23 -3.25 12.16
N THR A 249 9.69 -4.43 12.44
CA THR A 249 8.65 -5.07 11.64
C THR A 249 7.28 -4.48 11.94
N ALA A 250 6.31 -4.71 11.06
CA ALA A 250 4.95 -4.18 11.19
C ALA A 250 4.29 -4.47 12.57
N PHE A 251 4.54 -5.66 13.14
CA PHE A 251 4.01 -6.08 14.43
C PHE A 251 4.78 -5.53 15.64
N GLU A 252 5.99 -5.00 15.43
CA GLU A 252 6.80 -4.39 16.48
C GLU A 252 6.57 -2.88 16.61
N LEU A 253 5.95 -2.26 15.60
CA LEU A 253 5.64 -0.85 15.59
C LEU A 253 4.44 -0.53 16.50
N ASP A 254 4.47 0.64 17.12
CA ASP A 254 3.29 1.25 17.72
C ASP A 254 2.36 1.75 16.60
N GLN A 255 1.20 1.10 16.50
CA GLN A 255 0.22 1.33 15.46
C GLN A 255 -0.34 2.76 15.46
N ARG A 256 -0.19 3.52 16.56
CA ARG A 256 -0.52 4.94 16.60
C ARG A 256 0.31 5.74 15.60
N TRP A 257 1.55 5.35 15.32
CA TRP A 257 2.38 5.99 14.29
C TRP A 257 1.86 5.74 12.88
N ILE A 258 1.34 4.54 12.59
CA ILE A 258 0.69 4.25 11.30
C ILE A 258 -0.51 5.18 11.11
N VAL A 259 -1.34 5.34 12.13
CA VAL A 259 -2.49 6.26 12.13
C VAL A 259 -2.04 7.72 12.01
N GLU A 260 -0.99 8.14 12.71
CA GLU A 260 -0.41 9.49 12.58
C GLU A 260 0.04 9.78 11.15
N HIS A 261 0.81 8.89 10.54
CA HIS A 261 1.29 9.09 9.18
C HIS A 261 0.14 9.09 8.18
N ALA A 262 -0.84 8.20 8.36
CA ALA A 262 -2.05 8.16 7.53
C ALA A 262 -2.84 9.48 7.64
N ALA A 263 -3.02 10.00 8.85
CA ALA A 263 -3.69 11.28 9.09
C ALA A 263 -2.92 12.44 8.45
N ASP A 264 -1.60 12.48 8.60
CA ASP A 264 -0.75 13.54 8.07
C ASP A 264 -0.79 13.63 6.53
N ARG A 265 -0.94 12.49 5.85
CA ARG A 265 -1.02 12.46 4.38
C ARG A 265 -2.44 12.60 3.83
N GLN A 266 -3.47 12.31 4.63
CA GLN A 266 -4.87 12.31 4.18
C GLN A 266 -5.33 13.63 3.53
N PRO A 267 -4.92 14.83 3.98
CA PRO A 267 -5.28 16.09 3.33
C PRO A 267 -4.80 16.21 1.87
N PHE A 268 -3.71 15.53 1.52
CA PHE A 268 -3.17 15.55 0.16
C PHE A 268 -3.88 14.53 -0.75
N ILE A 269 -4.58 13.53 -0.19
CA ILE A 269 -5.24 12.46 -0.94
C ILE A 269 -6.74 12.77 -1.07
N CYS A 270 -7.20 13.03 -2.28
CA CYS A 270 -8.61 13.38 -2.55
C CYS A 270 -9.55 12.19 -2.33
N GLN A 271 -9.12 10.96 -2.63
CA GLN A 271 -9.83 9.74 -2.26
C GLN A 271 -9.38 9.25 -0.86
N ALA A 272 -9.17 7.96 -0.64
CA ALA A 272 -8.67 7.41 0.61
C ALA A 272 -7.37 6.60 0.41
N GLN A 273 -7.01 5.85 1.44
CA GLN A 273 -5.78 5.05 1.52
C GLN A 273 -6.11 3.75 2.26
N SER A 274 -5.65 2.62 1.75
CA SER A 274 -5.75 1.33 2.42
C SER A 274 -4.77 1.31 3.59
N VAL A 275 -5.29 1.39 4.81
CA VAL A 275 -4.48 1.42 6.03
C VAL A 275 -4.73 0.14 6.82
N ASN A 276 -3.77 -0.77 6.76
CA ASN A 276 -3.74 -1.94 7.63
C ASN A 276 -3.22 -1.57 9.02
N LEU A 277 -3.74 -2.26 10.03
CA LEU A 277 -3.24 -2.24 11.41
C LEU A 277 -2.72 -3.63 11.76
N PHE A 278 -1.60 -3.70 12.46
CA PHE A 278 -0.90 -4.94 12.83
C PHE A 278 -0.87 -5.05 14.34
N LEU A 279 -1.67 -5.94 14.91
CA LEU A 279 -1.85 -6.05 16.36
C LEU A 279 -1.52 -7.47 16.83
N PRO A 280 -0.91 -7.61 18.02
CA PRO A 280 -0.71 -8.92 18.61
C PRO A 280 -2.06 -9.55 18.99
N ALA A 281 -2.08 -10.87 19.07
CA ALA A 281 -3.29 -11.65 19.32
C ALA A 281 -3.98 -11.30 20.66
N ASP A 282 -3.18 -10.90 21.64
CA ASP A 282 -3.54 -10.59 23.02
C ASP A 282 -3.69 -9.08 23.25
N VAL A 283 -3.85 -8.27 22.20
CA VAL A 283 -4.05 -6.82 22.31
C VAL A 283 -5.22 -6.50 23.25
N HIS A 284 -4.98 -5.60 24.20
CA HIS A 284 -6.02 -5.18 25.12
C HIS A 284 -7.11 -4.38 24.40
N LYS A 285 -8.39 -4.68 24.66
CA LYS A 285 -9.55 -4.06 23.99
C LYS A 285 -9.54 -2.53 24.06
N ARG A 286 -9.06 -1.96 25.17
CA ARG A 286 -8.92 -0.51 25.33
C ARG A 286 -7.97 0.08 24.28
N ASP A 287 -6.86 -0.59 24.02
CA ASP A 287 -5.82 -0.08 23.15
C ASP A 287 -6.25 -0.23 21.68
N LEU A 288 -6.89 -1.36 21.34
CA LEU A 288 -7.59 -1.54 20.06
C LEU A 288 -8.60 -0.41 19.81
N HIS A 289 -9.46 -0.12 20.78
CA HIS A 289 -10.44 0.97 20.71
C HIS A 289 -9.78 2.33 20.55
N GLN A 290 -8.71 2.62 21.32
CA GLN A 290 -8.00 3.89 21.23
C GLN A 290 -7.38 4.13 19.85
N ILE A 291 -6.82 3.10 19.21
CA ILE A 291 -6.26 3.20 17.86
C ILE A 291 -7.35 3.56 16.84
N HIS A 292 -8.49 2.86 16.88
CA HIS A 292 -9.62 3.13 15.98
C HIS A 292 -10.25 4.51 16.24
N TYR A 293 -10.40 4.88 17.51
CA TYR A 293 -10.91 6.19 17.91
C TYR A 293 -9.97 7.31 17.46
N MET A 294 -8.66 7.12 17.56
CA MET A 294 -7.64 8.06 17.08
C MET A 294 -7.72 8.23 15.55
N ALA A 295 -7.90 7.13 14.80
CA ALA A 295 -8.08 7.18 13.36
C ALA A 295 -9.31 8.02 12.97
N TRP A 296 -10.45 7.78 13.61
CA TRP A 296 -11.66 8.58 13.41
C TRP A 296 -11.45 10.05 13.79
N LYS A 297 -10.91 10.33 14.99
CA LYS A 297 -10.71 11.68 15.50
C LYS A 297 -9.77 12.50 14.61
N LYS A 298 -8.79 11.86 13.98
CA LYS A 298 -7.86 12.49 13.04
C LYS A 298 -8.39 12.61 11.61
N GLY A 299 -9.61 12.14 11.35
CA GLY A 299 -10.26 12.31 10.06
C GLY A 299 -9.79 11.35 8.97
N LEU A 300 -9.25 10.17 9.33
CA LEU A 300 -9.05 9.11 8.35
C LEU A 300 -10.40 8.75 7.70
N LYS A 301 -10.35 8.50 6.39
CA LYS A 301 -11.56 8.16 5.63
C LYS A 301 -11.94 6.69 5.80
N SER A 302 -10.97 5.81 6.01
CA SER A 302 -11.12 4.36 6.13
C SER A 302 -9.98 3.73 6.91
N LEU A 303 -10.21 2.50 7.37
CA LEU A 303 -9.21 1.51 7.79
C LEU A 303 -9.50 0.23 6.98
N TYR A 304 -8.47 -0.57 6.72
CA TYR A 304 -8.58 -1.76 5.89
C TYR A 304 -8.62 -3.05 6.72
N TYR A 305 -7.54 -3.83 6.76
CA TYR A 305 -7.46 -5.02 7.62
C TYR A 305 -6.90 -4.68 9.00
N CYS A 306 -7.46 -5.33 10.01
CA CYS A 306 -6.81 -5.51 11.31
C CYS A 306 -6.15 -6.88 11.29
N ARG A 307 -4.84 -6.91 11.03
CA ARG A 307 -4.01 -8.12 11.01
C ARG A 307 -3.68 -8.51 12.44
N SER A 308 -4.04 -9.73 12.83
CA SER A 308 -3.63 -10.32 14.10
C SER A 308 -2.91 -11.64 13.89
N LEU A 309 -1.81 -11.83 14.61
CA LEU A 309 -1.18 -13.16 14.69
C LEU A 309 -2.12 -14.11 15.44
N SER A 310 -2.18 -15.39 15.05
CA SER A 310 -2.89 -16.38 15.88
C SER A 310 -1.96 -16.87 16.99
N ILE A 311 -2.51 -17.01 18.21
CA ILE A 311 -1.78 -17.51 19.38
C ILE A 311 -1.13 -18.87 19.09
N GLN A 312 -1.81 -19.75 18.35
CA GLN A 312 -1.32 -21.10 18.01
C GLN A 312 -0.22 -21.12 16.93
N ARG A 313 -0.19 -20.16 15.98
CA ARG A 313 0.90 -20.09 14.98
C ARG A 313 2.20 -19.56 15.58
N ALA A 314 2.15 -18.87 16.72
CA ALA A 314 3.34 -18.40 17.39
C ALA A 314 4.25 -19.55 17.84
N ASP A 315 3.67 -20.71 18.21
CA ASP A 315 4.36 -21.92 18.68
C ASP A 315 4.70 -22.92 17.56
N THR A 316 3.91 -22.94 16.48
CA THR A 316 4.04 -23.99 15.45
C THR A 316 5.17 -23.69 14.44
N VAL A 317 5.44 -22.42 14.14
CA VAL A 317 6.53 -22.01 13.21
C VAL A 317 7.91 -22.38 13.76
N SER A 318 8.12 -22.24 15.07
CA SER A 318 9.34 -22.68 15.75
C SER A 318 9.58 -24.19 15.63
N ASN A 319 8.52 -24.99 15.62
CA ASN A 319 8.60 -26.46 15.58
C ASN A 319 8.76 -27.04 14.16
N VAL A 320 8.31 -26.33 13.12
CA VAL A 320 8.46 -26.76 11.71
C VAL A 320 9.82 -26.35 11.16
N LEU A 321 10.32 -25.17 11.51
CA LEU A 321 11.64 -24.70 11.06
C LEU A 321 12.79 -25.46 11.74
N ALA A 322 12.64 -25.84 13.02
CA ALA A 322 13.61 -26.70 13.70
C ALA A 322 13.71 -28.12 13.07
N LYS A 323 12.65 -28.62 12.41
CA LYS A 323 12.66 -29.94 11.77
C LYS A 323 13.32 -29.93 10.39
N ASN A 324 13.21 -28.83 9.65
CA ASN A 324 13.79 -28.75 8.31
C ASN A 324 15.32 -28.52 8.33
N ASP A 325 15.88 -27.90 9.38
CA ASP A 325 17.33 -27.75 9.52
C ASP A 325 18.04 -29.03 10.03
N VAL A 326 17.32 -29.93 10.71
CA VAL A 326 17.91 -31.18 11.24
C VAL A 326 17.91 -32.32 10.21
N MET A 327 17.06 -32.27 9.18
CA MET A 327 16.93 -33.35 8.18
C MET A 327 17.89 -33.25 6.99
N ASN A 328 18.89 -32.37 7.00
CA ASN A 328 19.91 -32.31 5.95
C ASN A 328 21.25 -32.96 6.36
N VAL A 329 21.16 -34.08 7.08
CA VAL A 329 22.27 -35.02 7.27
C VAL A 329 21.82 -36.39 6.78
N ASP A 330 22.12 -36.64 5.52
CA ASP A 330 22.35 -37.93 4.86
C ASP A 330 21.50 -39.14 5.31
N SER A 331 20.49 -39.51 4.52
CA SER A 331 20.18 -40.92 4.27
C SER A 331 19.27 -41.09 3.05
N SER A 332 19.81 -41.77 2.06
CA SER A 332 19.10 -42.40 0.96
C SER A 332 18.14 -43.48 1.48
N GLN A 333 16.85 -43.38 1.18
CA GLN A 333 15.99 -44.53 0.84
C GLN A 333 14.61 -44.09 0.34
N ALA A 334 14.19 -44.73 -0.75
CA ALA A 334 12.93 -44.53 -1.42
C ALA A 334 11.74 -45.05 -0.59
N SER A 335 10.61 -44.34 -0.61
CA SER A 335 9.30 -44.97 -0.58
C SER A 335 8.22 -44.08 -1.19
N SER A 336 7.43 -44.72 -2.06
CA SER A 336 6.31 -44.21 -2.83
C SER A 336 5.07 -43.94 -1.96
N GLY A 337 4.43 -42.79 -2.15
CA GLY A 337 3.11 -42.49 -1.58
C GLY A 337 2.40 -41.40 -2.39
N SER A 338 1.21 -41.74 -2.89
CA SER A 338 0.38 -40.99 -3.83
C SER A 338 -0.05 -39.60 -3.34
N ALA A 339 0.28 -38.55 -4.11
CA ALA A 339 -0.26 -37.21 -3.93
C ALA A 339 -1.65 -37.10 -4.58
N SER A 340 -2.66 -36.81 -3.75
CA SER A 340 -3.95 -36.28 -4.21
C SER A 340 -3.83 -34.76 -4.28
N SER A 341 -4.11 -34.22 -5.48
CA SER A 341 -4.00 -32.81 -5.83
C SER A 341 -5.22 -32.04 -5.31
N GLY A 342 -5.08 -31.33 -4.20
CA GLY A 342 -5.95 -30.21 -3.83
C GLY A 342 -5.28 -28.90 -4.20
N ASN A 343 -5.85 -28.16 -5.15
CA ASN A 343 -5.45 -26.78 -5.46
C ASN A 343 -5.90 -25.86 -4.31
N ASP A 344 -5.12 -25.78 -3.24
CA ASP A 344 -5.26 -24.68 -2.28
C ASP A 344 -4.41 -23.50 -2.77
N TYR A 345 -5.10 -22.47 -3.26
CA TYR A 345 -4.52 -21.13 -3.44
C TYR A 345 -4.27 -20.53 -2.06
N GLU A 346 -3.19 -20.93 -1.40
CA GLU A 346 -2.74 -20.30 -0.16
C GLU A 346 -2.15 -18.91 -0.46
N GLU A 347 -2.81 -17.91 0.12
CA GLU A 347 -2.47 -16.49 0.15
C GLU A 347 -0.96 -16.20 0.33
N CYS A 348 -0.48 -15.18 -0.40
CA CYS A 348 0.88 -14.66 -0.29
C CYS A 348 1.17 -14.13 1.13
N LEU A 349 2.29 -14.54 1.72
CA LEU A 349 2.76 -14.05 3.03
C LEU A 349 3.05 -12.53 3.06
N ALA A 350 3.32 -11.91 1.90
CA ALA A 350 3.43 -10.45 1.81
C ALA A 350 2.06 -9.75 2.00
N CYS A 351 0.96 -10.50 1.85
CA CYS A 351 -0.40 -10.07 2.11
C CYS A 351 -0.94 -10.57 3.46
N GLN A 352 -0.13 -11.23 4.31
CA GLN A 352 -0.55 -11.71 5.64
C GLN A 352 -0.23 -10.71 6.74
#